data_AF-A0A7S3SAT3-F1
#
_entry.id   AF-A0A7S3SAT3-F1
#
_cell.length_a   1.000
_cell.length_b   1.000
_cell.length_c   1.000
_cell.angle_alpha   90.00
_cell.angle_beta   90.00
_cell.angle_gamma   90.00
#
_symmetry.space_group_name_H-M   'P 1'
#
loop_
_entity.id
_entity.type
_entity.pdbx_description
1 polymer ?
#
loop_
_entity_poly.entity_id
_entity_poly.type
_entity_poly.pdbx_seq_one_letter_code
_entity_poly.pdbx_strand_id
1 'polypeptide(L)'
;DALRYALLTSSVAGQDTPLAQGVIDNAKSFANKIWNTGKFVLTELEKNQAKLSAECTTGMTFSDDEIRAMPWLERALISKCHGVIENVTQSLLANSFAPPTKVLKEFIQEDF
;
A
#
# COMPACT_ATOMS: atom_id res chain seq x y z
N ASP A 1 -14.39 2.87 -5.07
CA ASP A 1 -13.01 2.41 -5.34
C ASP A 1 -12.88 0.99 -5.86
N ALA A 2 -13.59 0.00 -5.32
CA ALA A 2 -13.50 -1.38 -5.81
C ALA A 2 -13.70 -1.51 -7.34
N LEU A 3 -14.73 -0.88 -7.92
CA LEU A 3 -14.93 -0.90 -9.37
C LEU A 3 -13.79 -0.22 -10.15
N ARG A 4 -13.27 0.91 -9.66
CA ARG A 4 -12.13 1.60 -10.28
C ARG A 4 -10.89 0.71 -10.27
N TYR A 5 -10.60 0.08 -9.13
CA TYR A 5 -9.51 -0.87 -8.99
C TYR A 5 -9.69 -2.08 -9.93
N ALA A 6 -10.89 -2.65 -9.99
CA ALA A 6 -11.22 -3.77 -10.88
C ALA A 6 -10.97 -3.42 -12.36
N LEU A 7 -11.45 -2.27 -12.83
CA LEU A 7 -11.22 -1.83 -14.22
C LEU A 7 -9.73 -1.55 -14.49
N LEU A 8 -9.01 -0.99 -13.52
CA LEU A 8 -7.59 -0.69 -13.66
C LEU A 8 -6.73 -1.97 -13.73
N THR A 9 -7.04 -2.97 -12.90
CA THR A 9 -6.26 -4.21 -12.84
C THR A 9 -6.55 -5.14 -14.02
N SER A 10 -7.74 -5.04 -14.60
CA SER A 10 -8.15 -5.87 -15.74
C SER A 10 -7.91 -5.22 -17.11
N SER A 11 -7.55 -3.92 -17.14
CA SER A 11 -7.22 -3.23 -18.38
C SER A 11 -5.77 -3.51 -18.80
N VAL A 12 -5.62 -4.34 -19.83
CA VAL A 12 -4.37 -4.43 -20.58
C VAL A 12 -4.42 -3.37 -21.68
N ALA A 13 -3.34 -2.61 -21.83
CA ALA A 13 -3.28 -1.54 -22.82
C ALA A 13 -3.58 -2.07 -24.23
N GLY A 14 -4.58 -1.49 -24.88
CA GLY A 14 -4.99 -1.87 -26.25
C GLY A 14 -5.79 -3.17 -26.35
N GLN A 15 -6.31 -3.70 -25.25
CA GLN A 15 -7.15 -4.91 -25.23
C GLN A 15 -8.49 -4.64 -24.56
N ASP A 16 -9.53 -5.33 -25.05
CA ASP A 16 -10.84 -5.32 -24.42
C ASP A 16 -10.81 -6.05 -23.09
N THR A 17 -11.58 -5.54 -22.14
CA THR A 17 -11.71 -6.13 -20.80
C THR A 17 -13.07 -6.80 -20.66
N PRO A 18 -13.14 -8.14 -20.61
CA PRO A 18 -14.40 -8.83 -20.38
C PRO A 18 -14.87 -8.56 -18.95
N LEU A 19 -16.16 -8.26 -18.80
CA LEU A 19 -16.78 -8.08 -17.49
C LEU A 19 -16.80 -9.43 -16.76
N ALA A 20 -16.06 -9.52 -15.67
CA ALA A 20 -15.99 -10.72 -14.83
C ALA A 20 -16.36 -10.39 -13.38
N GLN A 21 -17.40 -11.06 -12.88
CA GLN A 21 -17.88 -10.85 -11.50
C GLN A 21 -16.78 -11.15 -10.46
N GLY A 22 -15.96 -12.17 -10.69
CA GLY A 22 -14.85 -12.53 -9.81
C GLY A 22 -13.81 -11.41 -9.64
N VAL A 23 -13.57 -10.58 -10.67
CA VAL A 23 -12.65 -9.44 -10.58
C VAL A 23 -13.22 -8.36 -9.67
N ILE A 24 -14.52 -8.09 -9.78
CA ILE A 24 -15.21 -7.13 -8.93
C ILE A 24 -15.21 -7.58 -7.48
N ASP A 25 -15.49 -8.86 -7.22
CA ASP A 25 -15.52 -9.38 -5.85
C ASP A 25 -14.12 -9.41 -5.22
N ASN A 26 -13.09 -9.76 -6.00
CA ASN A 26 -11.70 -9.64 -5.55
C ASN A 26 -11.33 -8.19 -5.17
N ALA A 27 -11.76 -7.21 -5.98
CA ALA A 27 -11.53 -5.80 -5.71
C ALA A 27 -12.26 -5.31 -4.46
N LYS A 28 -13.48 -5.81 -4.19
CA LYS A 28 -14.20 -5.52 -2.93
C LYS A 28 -13.46 -6.09 -1.72
N SER A 29 -13.01 -7.34 -1.79
CA SER A 29 -12.22 -7.96 -0.73
C SER A 29 -10.94 -7.19 -0.44
N PHE A 30 -10.26 -6.71 -1.49
CA PHE A 30 -9.06 -5.89 -1.36
C PHE A 30 -9.37 -4.53 -0.70
N ALA A 31 -10.41 -3.83 -1.13
CA ALA A 31 -10.82 -2.57 -0.50
C ALA A 31 -11.16 -2.75 1.00
N ASN A 32 -11.80 -3.86 1.36
CA ASN A 32 -12.08 -4.19 2.77
C ASN A 32 -10.78 -4.45 3.57
N LYS A 33 -9.77 -5.07 2.97
CA LYS A 33 -8.46 -5.27 3.61
C LYS A 33 -7.80 -3.91 3.91
N ILE A 34 -7.78 -2.98 2.95
CA ILE A 34 -7.26 -1.61 3.16
C ILE A 34 -7.99 -0.93 4.32
N TRP A 35 -9.33 -1.01 4.34
CA TRP A 35 -10.13 -0.45 5.42
C TRP A 35 -9.77 -1.04 6.79
N ASN A 36 -9.67 -2.37 6.89
CA ASN A 36 -9.32 -3.05 8.14
C ASN A 36 -7.92 -2.66 8.62
N THR A 37 -6.95 -2.58 7.72
CA THR A 37 -5.58 -2.16 8.07
C THR A 37 -5.54 -0.72 8.55
N GLY A 38 -6.19 0.21 7.83
CA GLY A 38 -6.28 1.61 8.26
C GLY A 38 -6.98 1.76 9.61
N LYS A 39 -8.11 1.05 9.81
CA LYS A 39 -8.82 1.01 11.09
C LYS A 39 -7.94 0.49 12.22
N PHE A 40 -7.16 -0.57 11.98
CA PHE A 40 -6.23 -1.11 12.97
C PHE A 40 -5.21 -0.05 13.40
N VAL A 41 -4.54 0.60 12.43
CA VAL A 41 -3.56 1.65 12.72
C VAL A 41 -4.18 2.80 13.51
N LEU A 42 -5.33 3.31 13.09
CA LEU A 42 -6.03 4.39 13.80
C LEU A 42 -6.42 3.98 15.23
N THR A 43 -6.93 2.76 15.41
CA THR A 43 -7.31 2.22 16.72
C THR A 43 -6.10 2.12 17.65
N GLU A 44 -4.96 1.66 17.15
CA GLU A 44 -3.73 1.57 17.95
C GLU A 44 -3.13 2.95 18.25
N LEU A 45 -3.24 3.91 17.33
CA LEU A 45 -2.85 5.31 17.58
C LEU A 45 -3.69 5.94 18.69
N GLU A 46 -5.01 5.76 18.68
CA GLU A 46 -5.91 6.27 19.72
C GLU A 46 -5.61 5.66 21.09
N LYS A 47 -5.38 4.34 21.16
CA LYS A 47 -5.01 3.65 22.41
C LYS A 47 -3.68 4.14 22.98
N ASN A 48 -2.72 4.46 22.12
CA ASN A 48 -1.37 4.86 22.52
C ASN A 48 -1.15 6.38 22.42
N GLN A 49 -2.22 7.17 22.27
CA GLN A 49 -2.13 8.60 22.00
C GLN A 49 -1.28 9.37 23.02
N ALA A 50 -1.33 8.99 24.30
CA ALA A 50 -0.53 9.61 25.37
C ALA A 50 0.99 9.34 25.24
N LYS A 51 1.40 8.29 24.53
CA LYS A 51 2.82 7.96 24.26
C LYS A 51 3.31 8.54 22.94
N LEU A 52 2.44 8.61 21.92
CA LEU A 52 2.80 9.10 20.58
C LEU A 52 2.80 10.61 20.41
N SER A 53 2.00 11.35 21.21
CA SER A 53 1.80 12.79 21.06
C SER A 53 3.03 13.66 21.30
N ALA A 54 4.10 13.10 21.89
CA ALA A 54 5.36 13.80 22.12
C ALA A 54 6.34 13.73 20.93
N GLU A 55 6.19 12.74 20.03
CA GLU A 55 7.27 12.36 19.10
C GLU A 55 6.84 12.30 17.63
N CYS A 56 5.57 12.06 17.31
CA CYS A 56 5.15 11.92 15.90
C CYS A 56 4.57 13.21 15.32
N THR A 57 5.33 13.86 14.43
CA THR A 57 4.85 14.96 13.58
C THR A 57 4.87 14.56 12.11
N THR A 58 3.98 15.14 11.30
CA THR A 58 3.98 14.93 9.85
C THR A 58 5.25 15.53 9.23
N GLY A 59 5.97 14.74 8.42
CA GLY A 59 7.21 15.19 7.77
C GLY A 59 8.50 14.87 8.54
N MET A 60 8.44 13.96 9.53
CA MET A 60 9.64 13.42 10.16
C MET A 60 10.56 12.80 9.09
N THR A 61 11.82 13.21 9.13
CA THR A 61 12.89 12.61 8.35
C THR A 61 13.72 11.79 9.32
N PHE A 62 14.05 10.55 8.93
CA PHE A 62 14.93 9.70 9.70
C PHE A 62 16.33 9.82 9.13
N SER A 63 17.31 10.06 9.99
CA SER A 63 18.74 9.93 9.65
C SER A 63 19.11 8.45 9.46
N ASP A 64 20.21 8.21 8.73
CA ASP A 64 20.73 6.86 8.51
C ASP A 64 21.02 6.11 9.82
N ASP A 65 21.49 6.83 10.85
CA ASP A 65 21.80 6.24 12.15
C ASP A 65 20.53 5.86 12.94
N GLU A 66 19.46 6.66 12.84
CA GLU A 66 18.15 6.32 13.42
C GLU A 66 17.54 5.11 12.74
N ILE A 67 17.60 5.03 11.39
CA ILE A 67 17.13 3.85 10.66
C ILE A 67 17.91 2.61 11.09
N ARG A 68 19.24 2.69 11.23
CA ARG A 68 20.08 1.56 11.68
C ARG A 68 19.77 1.10 13.10
N ALA A 69 19.34 2.00 13.97
CA ALA A 69 18.93 1.68 15.33
C ALA A 69 17.57 0.95 15.40
N MET A 70 16.75 1.04 14.36
CA MET A 70 15.43 0.39 14.33
C MET A 70 15.53 -1.16 14.30
N PRO A 71 14.54 -1.85 14.88
CA PRO A 71 14.37 -3.29 14.73
C PRO A 71 14.47 -3.73 13.27
N TRP A 72 15.02 -4.93 13.05
CA TRP A 72 15.24 -5.45 11.70
C TRP A 72 13.95 -5.48 10.86
N LEU A 73 12.82 -5.80 11.50
CA LEU A 73 11.52 -5.93 10.84
C LEU A 73 11.04 -4.57 10.30
N GLU A 74 11.19 -3.51 11.09
CA GLU A 74 10.82 -2.14 10.68
C GLU A 74 11.69 -1.68 9.52
N ARG A 75 13.00 -1.92 9.59
CA ARG A 75 13.93 -1.64 8.48
C ARG A 75 13.55 -2.40 7.20
N ALA A 76 13.20 -3.68 7.33
CA ALA A 76 12.78 -4.50 6.19
C ALA A 76 11.48 -3.98 5.58
N LEU A 77 10.51 -3.59 6.40
CA LEU A 77 9.24 -3.02 5.94
C LEU A 77 9.46 -1.68 5.20
N ILE A 78 10.27 -0.78 5.76
CA ILE A 78 10.63 0.50 5.11
C ILE A 78 11.34 0.25 3.78
N SER A 79 12.30 -0.68 3.74
CA SER A 79 13.01 -1.04 2.51
C SER A 79 12.05 -1.56 1.43
N LYS A 80 11.10 -2.44 1.80
CA LYS A 80 10.07 -2.93 0.87
C LYS A 80 9.16 -1.81 0.39
N CYS A 81 8.74 -0.92 1.29
CA CYS A 81 7.91 0.24 0.96
C CYS A 81 8.58 1.13 -0.09
N HIS A 82 9.87 1.44 0.08
CA HIS A 82 10.63 2.20 -0.93
C HIS A 82 10.69 1.47 -2.28
N GLY A 83 10.90 0.16 -2.29
CA GLY A 83 10.88 -0.64 -3.52
C GLY A 83 9.52 -0.60 -4.24
N VAL A 84 8.41 -0.64 -3.48
CA VAL A 84 7.05 -0.50 -4.04
C VAL A 84 6.85 0.91 -4.59
N ILE A 85 7.26 1.95 -3.88
CA ILE A 85 7.17 3.34 -4.34
C ILE A 85 7.92 3.51 -5.66
N GLU A 86 9.17 3.07 -5.73
CA GLU A 86 9.98 3.15 -6.94
C GLU A 86 9.30 2.41 -8.11
N ASN A 87 8.83 1.18 -7.89
CA ASN A 87 8.15 0.39 -8.91
C ASN A 87 6.88 1.07 -9.44
N VAL A 88 6.05 1.59 -8.53
CA VAL A 88 4.82 2.30 -8.88
C VAL A 88 5.15 3.57 -9.65
N THR A 89 6.10 4.38 -9.17
CA THR A 89 6.52 5.62 -9.83
C THR A 89 7.04 5.35 -11.25
N GLN A 90 7.91 4.37 -11.44
CA GLN A 90 8.43 4.02 -12.77
C GLN A 90 7.32 3.54 -13.72
N SER A 91 6.39 2.73 -13.21
CA SER A 91 5.25 2.23 -14.00
C SER A 91 4.32 3.37 -14.43
N LEU A 92 4.04 4.33 -13.53
CA LEU A 92 3.24 5.51 -13.84
C LEU A 92 3.92 6.41 -14.89
N LEU A 93 5.24 6.64 -14.78
CA LEU A 93 6.00 7.40 -15.77
C LEU A 93 5.99 6.71 -17.15
N ALA A 94 5.96 5.38 -17.18
CA ALA A 94 5.82 4.59 -18.40
C ALA A 94 4.37 4.49 -18.92
N ASN A 95 3.40 5.18 -18.30
CA ASN A 95 1.95 5.08 -18.58
C ASN A 95 1.39 3.65 -18.47
N SER A 96 2.00 2.82 -17.61
CA SER A 96 1.57 1.45 -17.34
C SER A 96 0.92 1.37 -15.96
N PHE A 97 -0.42 1.27 -15.93
CA PHE A 97 -1.17 1.38 -14.67
C PHE A 97 -1.58 0.04 -14.07
N ALA A 98 -1.77 -1.02 -14.88
CA ALA A 98 -2.22 -2.31 -14.38
C ALA A 98 -1.14 -3.07 -13.59
N PRO A 99 0.12 -3.23 -14.07
CA PRO A 99 1.15 -3.96 -13.33
C PRO A 99 1.41 -3.48 -11.88
N PRO A 100 1.55 -2.17 -11.59
CA PRO A 100 1.84 -1.72 -10.23
C PRO A 100 0.71 -2.00 -9.23
N THR A 101 -0.53 -2.17 -9.69
CA THR A 101 -1.66 -2.51 -8.80
C THR A 101 -1.55 -3.89 -8.16
N LYS A 102 -0.84 -4.81 -8.83
CA LYS A 102 -0.55 -6.15 -8.30
C LYS A 102 0.50 -6.06 -7.20
N VAL A 103 1.61 -5.38 -7.46
CA VAL A 103 2.70 -5.15 -6.49
C VAL A 103 2.18 -4.47 -5.23
N LEU A 104 1.37 -3.42 -5.40
CA LEU A 104 0.75 -2.69 -4.28
C LEU A 104 -0.20 -3.59 -3.47
N LYS A 105 -0.98 -4.43 -4.14
CA LYS A 105 -1.87 -5.37 -3.47
C LYS A 105 -1.12 -6.45 -2.71
N GLU A 106 -0.07 -7.04 -3.29
CA GLU A 106 0.78 -8.04 -2.64
C GLU A 106 1.42 -7.46 -1.37
N PHE A 107 1.97 -6.24 -1.45
CA PHE A 107 2.51 -5.56 -0.28
C PHE A 107 1.48 -5.38 0.85
N ILE A 108 0.27 -4.92 0.54
CA ILE A 108 -0.80 -4.70 1.53
C ILE A 108 -1.37 -6.03 2.08
N GLN A 109 -1.29 -7.13 1.34
CA GLN A 109 -1.87 -8.40 1.77
C GLN A 109 -0.89 -9.26 2.57
N GLU A 110 0.35 -9.31 2.14
CA GLU A 110 1.36 -10.24 2.65
C GLU A 110 2.30 -9.58 3.68
N ASP A 111 2.62 -8.30 3.50
CA ASP A 111 3.65 -7.61 4.31
C ASP A 111 3.10 -6.65 5.37
N PHE A 112 1.85 -6.16 5.21
CA PHE A 112 1.23 -5.13 6.05
C PHE A 112 -0.12 -5.57 6.66
#